data_AF-A0A3N0C577-F1
#
_entry.id   AF-A0A3N0C577-F1
#
_cell.length_a   1.000
_cell.length_b   1.000
_cell.length_c   1.000
_cell.angle_alpha   90.00
_cell.angle_beta   90.00
_cell.angle_gamma   90.00
#
_symmetry.space_group_name_H-M   'P 1'
#
loop_
_entity.id
_entity.type
_entity.pdbx_description
1 polymer ?
#
loop_
_entity_poly.entity_id
_entity_poly.type
_entity_poly.pdbx_seq_one_letter_code
_entity_poly.pdbx_strand_id
1 'polypeptide(L)' 'MDASGAALEGVEVLLMVSAPEGPERFDQHRTFIDSAAASGVPHVVYTSFIDASPESTFTLGRDHYVTEEHIKLSGMDYT' A
#
# COMPACT_ATOMS: atom_id res chain seq x y z
N MET A 1 11.06 -8.69 13.39
CA MET A 1 9.86 -8.75 12.54
C MET A 1 8.79 -7.93 13.24
N ASP A 2 8.18 -6.95 12.57
CA ASP A 2 7.06 -6.20 13.14
C ASP A 2 5.79 -7.08 13.19
N ALA A 3 4.72 -6.59 13.80
CA ALA A 3 3.48 -7.35 13.95
C ALA A 3 2.85 -7.75 12.60
N SER A 4 3.09 -6.97 11.54
CA SER A 4 2.58 -7.24 10.20
C SER A 4 3.37 -8.37 9.54
N GLY A 5 4.69 -8.39 9.66
CA GLY A 5 5.54 -9.40 9.01
C GLY A 5 5.17 -10.82 9.38
N ALA A 6 4.93 -11.10 10.67
CA ALA A 6 4.54 -12.44 11.12
C ALA A 6 3.16 -12.87 10.58
N ALA A 7 2.25 -11.92 10.34
CA ALA A 7 0.94 -12.20 9.77
C ALA A 7 0.97 -12.40 8.25
N LEU A 8 2.05 -11.99 7.59
CA LEU A 8 2.22 -12.01 6.13
C LEU A 8 3.07 -13.19 5.64
N GLU A 9 3.67 -13.98 6.54
CA GLU A 9 4.42 -15.18 6.18
C GLU A 9 3.54 -16.17 5.40
N GLY A 10 3.98 -16.55 4.20
CA GLY A 10 3.28 -17.51 3.33
C GLY A 10 2.04 -16.96 2.63
N VAL A 11 1.77 -15.65 2.74
CA VAL A 11 0.68 -15.01 1.99
C VAL A 11 1.05 -14.92 0.50
N GLU A 12 0.22 -15.52 -0.35
CA GLU A 12 0.39 -15.49 -1.81
C GLU A 12 -0.26 -14.24 -2.44
N VAL A 13 -1.38 -13.76 -1.89
CA VAL A 13 -2.06 -12.55 -2.38
C VAL A 13 -2.55 -11.72 -1.20
N LEU A 14 -2.13 -10.47 -1.15
CA LEU A 14 -2.53 -9.50 -0.13
C LEU A 14 -3.62 -8.57 -0.68
N LEU A 15 -4.79 -8.55 -0.04
CA LEU A 15 -5.76 -7.46 -0.25
C LEU A 15 -5.45 -6.33 0.73
N MET A 16 -5.02 -5.18 0.22
CA MET A 16 -4.78 -3.97 1.00
C MET A 16 -5.96 -3.01 0.85
N VAL A 17 -6.66 -2.76 1.97
CA VAL A 17 -7.69 -1.73 2.06
C VAL A 17 -7.08 -0.43 2.57
N SER A 18 -7.41 0.70 1.95
CA SER A 18 -6.87 1.99 2.35
C SER A 18 -7.21 2.33 3.80
N ALA A 19 -6.21 2.81 4.55
CA ALA A 19 -6.40 3.34 5.89
C ALA A 19 -7.30 4.60 5.89
N PRO A 20 -7.93 4.92 7.04
CA PRO A 20 -8.70 6.15 7.19
C PRO A 20 -7.83 7.41 6.99
N GLU A 21 -8.50 8.54 6.78
CA GLU A 21 -7.85 9.85 6.70
C GLU A 21 -7.12 10.17 8.02
N GLY A 22 -5.88 10.62 7.92
CA GLY A 22 -5.07 11.02 9.06
C GLY A 22 -3.65 11.39 8.67
N PRO A 23 -2.94 12.15 9.52
CA PRO A 23 -1.59 12.61 9.23
C PRO A 23 -0.59 11.44 9.10
N GLU A 24 -0.81 10.33 9.80
CA GLU A 24 0.07 9.15 9.71
C GLU A 24 -0.26 8.21 8.54
N ARG A 25 -1.30 8.49 7.73
CA ARG A 25 -1.79 7.57 6.69
C ARG A 25 -0.67 7.12 5.74
N PHE A 26 0.15 8.07 5.28
CA PHE A 26 1.25 7.74 4.37
C PHE A 26 2.27 6.80 5.03
N ASP A 27 2.68 7.09 6.27
CA ASP A 27 3.63 6.25 7.00
C ASP A 27 3.07 4.87 7.32
N GLN A 28 1.76 4.78 7.62
CA GLN A 28 1.07 3.49 7.83
C GLN A 28 1.11 2.63 6.56
N HIS A 29 0.75 3.23 5.42
CA HIS A 29 0.76 2.54 4.12
C HIS A 29 2.16 2.10 3.74
N ARG A 30 3.14 3.01 3.80
CA ARG A 30 4.53 2.73 3.47
C ARG A 30 5.06 1.59 4.32
N THR A 31 4.88 1.66 5.63
CA THR A 31 5.35 0.62 6.56
C THR A 31 4.70 -0.73 6.24
N PHE A 32 3.39 -0.77 6.01
CA PHE A 32 2.70 -2.03 5.71
C PHE A 32 3.14 -2.66 4.38
N ILE A 33 3.31 -1.84 3.34
CA ILE A 33 3.82 -2.29 2.03
C ILE A 33 5.26 -2.80 2.15
N ASP A 34 6.11 -2.09 2.90
CA ASP A 34 7.49 -2.51 3.16
C ASP A 34 7.52 -3.86 3.89
N SER A 35 6.67 -4.06 4.90
CA SER A 35 6.56 -5.34 5.61
C SER A 35 6.05 -6.47 4.71
N ALA A 36 5.11 -6.19 3.80
CA ALA A 36 4.60 -7.17 2.83
C ALA A 36 5.69 -7.60 1.84
N ALA A 37 6.39 -6.64 1.24
CA ALA A 37 7.50 -6.92 0.34
C ALA A 37 8.62 -7.70 1.06
N ALA A 38 8.99 -7.29 2.28
CA ALA A 38 9.99 -7.97 3.09
C ALA A 38 9.58 -9.40 3.51
N SER A 39 8.28 -9.68 3.59
CA SER A 39 7.74 -11.02 3.88
C SER A 39 7.63 -11.91 2.64
N GLY A 40 7.95 -11.38 1.45
CA GLY A 40 7.96 -12.13 0.20
C GLY A 40 6.57 -12.33 -0.41
N VAL A 41 5.59 -11.50 -0.06
CA VAL A 41 4.27 -11.52 -0.72
C VAL A 41 4.45 -11.26 -2.21
N PRO A 42 3.97 -12.12 -3.11
CA PRO A 42 4.21 -11.94 -4.53
C PRO A 42 3.22 -10.98 -5.21
N HIS A 43 1.95 -10.88 -4.75
CA HIS A 43 0.94 -10.01 -5.36
C HIS A 43 0.17 -9.19 -4.32
N VAL A 44 -0.03 -7.90 -4.58
CA VAL A 44 -0.91 -7.02 -3.79
C VAL A 44 -2.09 -6.49 -4.64
N VAL A 45 -3.30 -6.59 -4.10
CA VAL A 45 -4.51 -5.96 -4.63
C VAL A 45 -4.83 -4.76 -3.76
N TYR A 46 -4.80 -3.56 -4.32
CA TYR A 46 -4.99 -2.32 -3.57
C TYR A 46 -6.30 -1.62 -3.95
N THR A 47 -7.15 -1.36 -2.95
CA THR A 47 -8.33 -0.51 -3.14
C THR A 47 -7.92 0.95 -3.15
N SER A 48 -7.49 1.41 -4.33
CA SER A 48 -7.08 2.81 -4.54
C SER A 48 -8.28 3.76 -4.58
N PHE A 49 -8.06 4.96 -5.11
CA PHE A 49 -9.07 6.00 -5.25
C PHE A 49 -9.26 6.36 -6.72
N ILE A 50 -10.45 6.83 -7.06
CA ILE A 50 -10.73 7.34 -8.39
C ILE A 50 -9.87 8.58 -8.66
N ASP A 51 -9.26 8.66 -9.84
CA ASP A 51 -8.38 9.76 -10.26
C ASP A 51 -7.17 9.97 -9.33
N ALA A 52 -6.55 8.87 -8.88
CA ALA A 52 -5.29 8.92 -8.15
C ALA A 52 -4.18 9.52 -9.03
N SER A 53 -3.83 10.77 -8.75
CA SER A 53 -2.87 11.54 -9.55
C SER A 53 -2.18 12.57 -8.66
N PRO A 54 -0.91 12.94 -8.94
CA PRO A 54 -0.27 14.06 -8.24
C PRO A 54 -1.00 15.39 -8.50
N GLU A 55 -1.72 15.48 -9.62
CA GLU A 55 -2.49 16.66 -10.03
C GLU A 55 -3.96 16.61 -9.56
N SER A 56 -4.38 15.55 -8.85
CA SER A 56 -5.75 15.47 -8.31
C SER A 56 -6.03 16.70 -7.46
N THR A 57 -7.21 17.32 -7.61
CA THR A 57 -7.62 18.45 -6.75
C THR A 57 -7.98 17.98 -5.34
N PHE A 58 -8.53 16.77 -5.24
CA PHE A 58 -8.88 16.15 -3.96
C PHE A 58 -7.65 15.54 -3.29
N THR A 59 -7.49 15.83 -1.98
CA THR A 59 -6.33 15.41 -1.19
C THR A 59 -6.15 13.90 -1.19
N LEU A 60 -7.21 13.13 -0.96
CA LEU A 60 -7.09 11.67 -0.96
C LEU A 60 -6.69 11.12 -2.34
N GLY A 61 -7.05 11.77 -3.44
CA GLY A 61 -6.56 11.36 -4.76
C GLY A 61 -5.03 11.45 -4.87
N ARG A 62 -4.43 12.52 -4.32
CA ARG A 62 -2.97 12.66 -4.24
C ARG A 62 -2.34 11.67 -3.27
N ASP A 63 -2.95 11.42 -2.12
CA ASP A 63 -2.43 10.47 -1.12
C ASP A 63 -2.48 9.02 -1.61
N HIS A 64 -3.52 8.67 -2.36
CA HIS A 64 -3.64 7.38 -3.01
C HIS A 64 -2.62 7.22 -4.14
N TYR A 65 -2.37 8.25 -4.96
CA TYR A 65 -1.28 8.23 -5.94
C TYR A 65 0.06 7.90 -5.31
N VAL A 66 0.40 8.56 -4.20
CA VAL A 66 1.65 8.29 -3.48
C VAL A 66 1.71 6.84 -2.96
N THR A 67 0.56 6.27 -2.56
CA THR A 67 0.49 4.85 -2.15
C THR A 67 0.71 3.92 -3.35
N GLU A 68 0.08 4.20 -4.49
CA GLU A 68 0.24 3.43 -5.72
C GLU A 68 1.70 3.43 -6.21
N GLU A 69 2.36 4.58 -6.18
CA GLU A 69 3.77 4.68 -6.56
C GLU A 69 4.66 3.84 -5.63
N HIS A 70 4.35 3.82 -4.32
CA HIS A 70 5.10 2.97 -3.38
C HIS A 70 4.87 1.47 -3.64
N ILE A 71 3.64 1.06 -3.99
CA ILE A 71 3.34 -0.32 -4.40
C ILE A 71 4.13 -0.68 -5.66
N LYS A 72 4.16 0.18 -6.68
CA LYS A 72 4.90 -0.06 -7.94
C LYS A 72 6.39 -0.24 -7.71
N LEU A 73 6.95 0.44 -6.70
CA LEU A 73 8.36 0.34 -6.33
C LEU A 73 8.67 -0.86 -5.41
N SER A 74 7.65 -1.51 -4.84
CA SER A 74 7.84 -2.59 -3.87
C SER A 74 8.45 -3.88 -4.46
N GLY A 75 8.35 -4.06 -5.77
CA GLY A 75 8.76 -5.29 -6.47
C GLY A 75 7.72 -6.42 -6.44
N MET A 76 6.57 -6.20 -5.80
CA MET A 76 5.41 -7.11 -5.89
C MET A 76 4.66 -6.89 -7.21
N ASP A 77 4.03 -7.95 -7.73
CA ASP A 77 2.96 -7.79 -8.72
C ASP A 77 1.78 -7.03 -8.08
N TYR A 78 1.05 -6.26 -8.87
CA TYR A 78 -0.02 -5.41 -8.34
C TYR A 78 -1.26 -5.32 -9.22
N THR A 79 -2.40 -5.05 -8.59
CA THR A 79 -3.68 -4.72 -9.24
C THR A 79 -4.46 -3.70 -8.42
#